data_AF-X0U4K8-F1
#
_entry.id   AF-X0U4K8-F1
#
_cell.length_a   1.000
_cell.length_b   1.000
_cell.length_c   1.000
_cell.angle_alpha   90.00
_cell.angle_beta   90.00
_cell.angle_gamma   90.00
#
_symmetry.space_group_name_H-M   'P 1'
#
loop_
_entity.id
_entity.type
_entity.pdbx_description
1 polymer ?
#
loop_
_entity_poly.entity_id
_entity_poly.type
_entity_poly.pdbx_seq_one_letter_code
_entity_poly.pdbx_strand_id
1 'polypeptide(L)' 'GTVRNLTTGADIRCQRTPEMMLRILNEGGLLPFIRKYQGFDVRAVEGQPE' A
#
# COMPACT_ATOMS: atom_id res chain seq x y z
N GLY A 1 3.80 -9.39 -11.22
CA GLY A 1 4.52 -8.76 -12.33
C GLY A 1 5.75 -9.58 -12.62
N THR A 2 6.74 -8.98 -13.29
CA THR A 2 8.06 -9.59 -13.47
C THR A 2 9.06 -8.72 -12.75
N VAL A 3 9.92 -9.32 -11.94
CA VAL A 3 11.06 -8.65 -11.31
C VAL A 3 12.32 -9.07 -12.05
N ARG A 4 13.04 -8.11 -12.61
CA ARG A 4 14.35 -8.33 -13.25
C ARG A 4 15.45 -8.21 -12.20
N ASN A 5 16.20 -9.28 -11.99
CA ASN A 5 17.44 -9.22 -11.23
C ASN A 5 18.53 -8.61 -12.12
N LEU A 6 19.03 -7.43 -11.77
CA LEU A 6 20.04 -6.71 -12.56
C LEU A 6 21.47 -7.26 -12.38
N THR A 7 21.74 -7.98 -11.29
CA THR A 7 23.05 -8.60 -11.03
C THR A 7 23.23 -9.87 -11.86
N THR A 8 22.19 -10.70 -11.98
CA THR A 8 22.26 -12.01 -12.66
C THR A 8 21.57 -12.02 -14.02
N GLY A 9 20.76 -11.00 -14.33
CA GLY A 9 19.92 -10.95 -15.53
C GLY A 9 18.70 -11.87 -15.49
N ALA A 10 18.40 -12.51 -14.36
CA ALA A 10 17.26 -13.43 -14.24
C ALA A 10 15.91 -12.68 -14.15
N ASP A 11 14.88 -13.21 -14.80
CA ASP A 11 13.49 -12.76 -14.65
C ASP A 11 12.74 -13.65 -13.65
N ILE A 12 12.16 -13.03 -12.63
CA ILE A 12 11.38 -13.72 -11.59
C ILE A 12 9.91 -13.36 -11.76
N ARG A 13 9.07 -14.38 -11.90
CA ARG A 13 7.61 -14.21 -12.03
C ARG A 13 6.99 -14.04 -10.66
N CYS A 14 6.30 -12.92 -10.45
CA CYS A 14 5.60 -12.59 -9.21
C CYS A 14 4.11 -12.38 -9.49
N GLN A 15 3.28 -12.42 -8.45
CA GLN A 15 1.89 -11.96 -8.58
C GLN A 15 1.87 -10.46 -8.93
N ARG A 16 0.91 -10.04 -9.77
CA ARG A 16 0.71 -8.62 -10.07
C ARG A 16 -0.02 -7.98 -8.90
N THR A 17 0.40 -6.78 -8.53
CA THR A 17 -0.36 -5.94 -7.59
C THR A 17 -1.74 -5.66 -8.19
N PRO A 18 -2.84 -5.98 -7.48
CA PRO A 18 -4.19 -5.62 -7.90
C PRO A 18 -4.35 -4.12 -8.13
N GLU A 19 -5.26 -3.74 -9.04
CA GLU A 19 -5.48 -2.33 -9.40
C GLU A 19 -5.88 -1.46 -8.19
N MET A 20 -6.72 -1.99 -7.30
CA MET A 20 -7.11 -1.29 -6.08
C MET A 20 -5.91 -0.92 -5.20
N MET A 21 -4.95 -1.85 -5.06
CA MET A 21 -3.74 -1.60 -4.28
C MET A 21 -2.85 -0.54 -4.94
N LEU A 22 -2.76 -0.54 -6.28
CA LEU A 22 -2.05 0.52 -7.01
C LEU A 22 -2.69 1.89 -6.78
N ARG A 23 -4.03 1.99 -6.77
CA ARG A 23 -4.74 3.23 -6.46
C ARG A 23 -4.42 3.72 -5.05
N ILE A 24 -4.46 2.83 -4.04
CA ILE A 24 -4.07 3.17 -2.66
C ILE A 24 -2.64 3.72 -2.60
N LEU A 25 -1.68 3.06 -3.25
CA LEU A 25 -0.29 3.49 -3.27
C LEU A 25 -0.11 4.84 -3.98
N ASN A 26 -0.78 5.06 -5.11
CA ASN A 26 -0.74 6.31 -5.87
C ASN A 26 -1.33 7.49 -5.09
N GLU A 27 -2.18 7.24 -4.10
CA GLU A 27 -2.75 8.28 -3.24
C GLU A 27 -1.92 8.57 -1.99
N GLY A 28 -0.75 7.95 -1.84
CA GLY A 28 0.12 8.13 -0.68
C GLY A 28 -0.09 7.11 0.43
N GLY A 29 -0.80 6.02 0.14
CA GLY A 29 -1.02 4.90 1.05
C GLY A 29 -2.46 4.82 1.56
N LEU A 30 -2.68 3.89 2.50
CA LEU A 30 -4.01 3.53 2.97
C LEU A 30 -4.74 4.71 3.63
N LEU A 31 -4.07 5.40 4.55
CA LEU A 31 -4.69 6.47 5.31
C LEU A 31 -5.12 7.66 4.44
N PRO A 32 -4.27 8.17 3.51
CA PRO A 32 -4.71 9.17 2.53
C PRO A 32 -5.88 8.71 1.65
N PHE A 33 -5.84 7.47 1.14
CA PHE A 33 -6.90 6.91 0.30
C PHE A 33 -8.25 6.87 1.02
N ILE A 34 -8.26 6.36 2.25
CA ILE A 34 -9.48 6.26 3.04
C ILE A 34 -9.99 7.66 3.41
N ARG A 35 -9.13 8.60 3.84
CA ARG A 35 -9.55 9.99 4.15
C ARG A 35 -10.22 10.70 2.96
N LYS A 36 -9.83 10.37 1.74
CA LYS A 36 -10.36 10.99 0.51
C LYS A 36 -11.71 10.41 0.07
N TYR A 37 -11.93 9.11 0.23
CA TYR A 37 -13.12 8.42 -0.30
C TYR A 37 -14.08 7.89 0.76
N GLN A 38 -13.71 7.93 2.03
CA GLN A 38 -14.51 7.44 3.15
C GLN A 38 -14.47 8.45 4.31
N GLY A 39 -15.51 8.46 5.14
CA GLY A 39 -15.52 9.21 6.40
C GLY A 39 -14.76 8.45 7.49
N PHE A 40 -13.46 8.18 7.31
CA PHE A 40 -12.65 7.51 8.33
C PHE A 40 -12.11 8.52 9.33
N ASP A 41 -12.80 8.59 10.46
CA ASP A 41 -12.43 9.40 11.61
C ASP A 41 -11.44 8.60 12.48
N VAL A 42 -10.14 8.91 12.37
CA VAL A 42 -9.12 8.34 13.25
C VAL A 42 -9.27 9.00 14.61
N ARG A 43 -10.12 8.42 15.47
CA ARG A 43 -10.11 8.77 16.88
C ARG A 43 -8.84 8.17 17.48
N ALA A 44 -7.88 9.02 17.82
CA ALA A 44 -6.77 8.63 18.64
C ALA A 44 -7.33 8.10 19.97
N VAL A 45 -6.97 6.87 20.35
CA VAL A 45 -7.22 6.39 21.70
C VAL A 45 -6.14 7.04 22.57
N GLU A 46 -6.51 8.11 23.27
CA GLU A 46 -5.64 8.72 24.28
C GLU A 46 -5.53 7.76 25.47
N GLY A 47 -4.31 7.26 25.71
CA GLY A 47 -3.92 6.60 26.96
C GLY A 47 -4.33 5.13 27.10
N GLN A 48 -3.40 4.22 26.80
CA GLN A 48 -3.28 2.96 27.54
C GLN A 48 -1.91 2.96 28.22
N PRO A 49 -1.83 2.90 29.56
CA PRO A 49 -0.56 2.80 30.26
C PRO A 49 0.09 1.44 29.95
N GLU A 50 1.41 1.49 29.82
CA GLU A 50 2.32 0.35 29.63
C GLU A 50 2.31 -0.68 30.76
#